data_AF-A0A4E0RI88-F1
#
_entry.id   AF-A0A4E0RI88-F1
#
_cell.length_a   1.000
_cell.length_b   1.000
_cell.length_c   1.000
_cell.angle_alpha   90.00
_cell.angle_beta   90.00
_cell.angle_gamma   90.00
#
_symmetry.space_group_name_H-M   'P 1'
#
loop_
_entity.id
_entity.type
_entity.pdbx_description
1 polymer ?
#
loop_
_entity_poly.entity_id
_entity_poly.type
_entity_poly.pdbx_seq_one_letter_code
_entity_poly.pdbx_strand_id
1 'polypeptide(L)'
;MVYWQGLIRLEGFKEYEPITQLLDKVAALEPLRMTLNIRKLKALNSSGISVLGRFIFNLEKKTTIPSMVMQTSKKIIWQKKWANNFQLLVPTLQFEWE
;
A
#
# COMPACT_ATOMS: atom_id res chain seq x y z
N MET A 1 4.65 0.92 -11.16
CA MET A 1 5.00 1.40 -9.80
C MET A 1 4.06 2.53 -9.43
N VAL A 2 3.60 2.59 -8.17
CA VAL A 2 2.81 3.71 -7.64
C VAL A 2 3.63 4.39 -6.56
N TYR A 3 3.74 5.72 -6.65
CA TYR A 3 4.56 6.54 -5.77
C TYR A 3 3.72 7.57 -5.01
N TRP A 4 3.78 7.54 -3.68
CA TRP A 4 3.02 8.42 -2.80
C TRP A 4 3.94 9.32 -1.99
N GLN A 5 3.61 10.61 -1.95
CA GLN A 5 4.35 11.63 -1.22
C GLN A 5 3.41 12.64 -0.55
N GLY A 6 3.88 13.28 0.52
CA GLY A 6 3.12 14.32 1.22
C GLY A 6 2.26 13.76 2.37
N LEU A 7 1.00 14.20 2.46
CA LEU A 7 0.07 13.85 3.54
C LEU A 7 -1.26 13.42 2.93
N ILE A 8 -1.82 12.30 3.38
CA ILE A 8 -3.17 11.86 2.99
C ILE A 8 -4.00 11.71 4.26
N ARG A 9 -5.00 12.58 4.41
CA ARG A 9 -5.89 12.63 5.59
C ARG A 9 -7.35 12.85 5.17
N LEU A 10 -7.83 12.01 4.26
CA LEU A 10 -9.20 12.07 3.75
C LEU A 10 -10.22 11.54 4.78
N GLU A 11 -11.42 12.11 4.82
CA GLU A 11 -12.43 11.77 5.81
C GLU A 11 -13.31 10.59 5.35
N GLY A 12 -13.26 9.48 6.08
CA GLY A 12 -14.08 8.31 5.78
C GLY A 12 -13.66 7.55 4.51
N PHE A 13 -14.29 6.41 4.25
CA PHE A 13 -13.92 5.51 3.15
C PHE A 13 -14.26 6.06 1.76
N LYS A 14 -15.32 6.87 1.65
CA LYS A 14 -15.82 7.41 0.38
C LYS A 14 -14.78 8.33 -0.28
N GLU A 15 -14.13 9.17 0.50
CA GLU A 15 -13.12 10.10 -0.03
C GLU A 15 -11.87 9.37 -0.57
N TYR A 16 -11.62 8.13 -0.15
CA TYR A 16 -10.53 7.31 -0.70
C TYR A 16 -10.86 6.65 -2.04
N GLU A 17 -12.08 6.76 -2.55
CA GLU A 17 -12.52 6.13 -3.80
C GLU A 17 -11.60 6.44 -5.00
N PRO A 18 -11.15 7.69 -5.24
CA PRO A 18 -10.23 7.97 -6.34
C PRO A 18 -8.89 7.23 -6.21
N ILE A 19 -8.41 7.00 -4.98
CA ILE A 19 -7.17 6.27 -4.70
C ILE A 19 -7.37 4.78 -4.96
N THR A 20 -8.49 4.19 -4.52
CA THR A 20 -8.79 2.78 -4.80
C THR A 20 -8.95 2.53 -6.30
N GLN A 21 -9.67 3.40 -7.01
CA GLN A 21 -9.85 3.29 -8.46
C GLN A 21 -8.51 3.37 -9.21
N LEU A 22 -7.59 4.24 -8.76
CA LEU A 22 -6.24 4.30 -9.34
C LEU A 22 -5.50 2.97 -9.13
N LEU A 23 -5.49 2.45 -7.89
CA LEU A 23 -4.81 1.21 -7.55
C LEU A 23 -5.40 0.01 -8.32
N ASP A 24 -6.72 -0.05 -8.46
CA ASP A 24 -7.42 -1.09 -9.22
C ASP A 24 -7.07 -1.03 -10.71
N LYS A 25 -7.03 0.17 -11.30
CA LYS A 25 -6.60 0.35 -12.70
C LYS A 25 -5.17 -0.11 -12.91
N VAL A 26 -4.26 0.17 -11.98
CA VAL A 26 -2.87 -0.29 -12.07
C VAL A 26 -2.78 -1.81 -11.90
N ALA A 27 -3.57 -2.40 -11.00
CA ALA A 27 -3.62 -3.85 -10.82
C ALA A 27 -4.21 -4.58 -12.04
N ALA A 28 -5.16 -3.97 -12.74
CA ALA A 28 -5.76 -4.51 -13.96
C ALA A 28 -4.77 -4.62 -15.13
N LEU A 29 -3.61 -3.96 -15.06
CA LEU A 29 -2.52 -4.12 -16.02
C LEU A 29 -1.71 -5.42 -15.80
N GLU A 30 -2.04 -6.19 -14.76
CA GLU A 30 -1.39 -7.45 -14.39
C GLU A 30 0.15 -7.39 -14.41
N PRO A 31 0.76 -6.40 -13.73
CA PRO A 31 2.20 -6.28 -13.74
C PRO A 31 2.82 -7.51 -13.05
N LEU A 32 3.91 -8.03 -13.63
CA LEU A 32 4.71 -9.08 -12.98
C LEU A 32 5.18 -8.69 -11.58
N ARG A 33 5.34 -7.39 -11.32
CA ARG A 33 5.70 -6.85 -10.02
C ARG A 33 4.95 -5.54 -9.74
N MET A 34 4.15 -5.51 -8.69
CA MET A 34 3.53 -4.29 -8.18
C MET A 34 4.39 -3.70 -7.06
N THR A 35 4.85 -2.46 -7.24
CA THR A 35 5.58 -1.72 -6.20
C THR A 35 4.79 -0.51 -5.74
N LEU A 36 4.54 -0.44 -4.43
CA LEU A 36 3.99 0.71 -3.73
C LEU A 36 5.09 1.40 -2.94
N ASN A 37 5.41 2.63 -3.30
CA ASN A 37 6.42 3.42 -2.61
C ASN A 37 5.78 4.52 -1.80
N ILE A 38 5.91 4.37 -0.48
CA ILE A 38 5.38 5.30 0.52
C ILE A 38 6.49 6.02 1.27
N ARG A 39 7.77 5.89 0.88
CA ARG A 39 8.91 6.47 1.62
C ARG A 39 8.76 7.97 1.87
N LYS A 40 8.12 8.71 0.96
CA LYS A 40 7.87 10.16 1.10
C LYS A 40 6.46 10.51 1.58
N LEU A 41 5.62 9.53 1.92
CA LEU A 41 4.31 9.75 2.53
C LEU A 41 4.47 9.95 4.04
N LYS A 42 4.39 11.20 4.47
CA LYS A 42 4.63 11.63 5.84
C LYS A 42 3.48 11.25 6.79
N ALA A 43 2.25 11.20 6.29
CA ALA A 43 1.09 10.77 7.08
C ALA A 43 0.03 10.07 6.24
N LEU A 44 -0.59 9.07 6.86
CA LEU A 44 -1.80 8.39 6.42
C LEU A 44 -2.70 8.19 7.65
N ASN A 45 -3.98 8.53 7.55
CA ASN A 45 -4.91 8.32 8.67
C ASN A 45 -5.39 6.86 8.76
N SER A 46 -6.17 6.53 9.79
CA SER A 46 -6.67 5.17 10.05
C SER A 46 -7.53 4.62 8.91
N SER A 47 -8.39 5.46 8.32
CA SER A 47 -9.19 5.10 7.15
C SER A 47 -8.30 4.76 5.95
N GLY A 48 -7.26 5.56 5.69
CA GLY A 48 -6.32 5.31 4.61
C GLY A 48 -5.50 4.03 4.80
N ILE A 49 -5.05 3.76 6.04
CA ILE A 49 -4.38 2.50 6.39
C ILE A 49 -5.31 1.30 6.12
N SER A 50 -6.58 1.41 6.49
CA SER A 50 -7.58 0.35 6.28
C SER A 50 -7.86 0.11 4.80
N VAL A 51 -8.01 1.18 4.01
CA VAL A 51 -8.23 1.10 2.56
C VAL A 51 -7.04 0.45 1.86
N LEU A 52 -5.82 0.96 2.12
CA LEU A 52 -4.60 0.41 1.54
C LEU A 52 -4.40 -1.06 1.93
N GLY A 53 -4.69 -1.38 3.19
CA GLY A 53 -4.65 -2.74 3.69
C GLY A 53 -5.57 -3.67 2.92
N ARG A 54 -6.85 -3.29 2.76
CA ARG A 54 -7.83 -4.06 2.01
C ARG A 54 -7.41 -4.26 0.55
N PHE A 55 -6.82 -3.24 -0.08
CA PHE A 55 -6.27 -3.37 -1.43
C PHE A 55 -5.17 -4.44 -1.49
N ILE A 56 -4.19 -4.40 -0.58
CA ILE A 56 -3.10 -5.38 -0.51
C ILE A 56 -3.64 -6.81 -0.35
N PHE A 57 -4.55 -7.03 0.61
CA PHE A 57 -5.15 -8.34 0.83
C PHE A 57 -5.92 -8.86 -0.39
N ASN A 58 -6.64 -7.97 -1.09
CA ASN A 58 -7.36 -8.35 -2.30
C ASN A 58 -6.41 -8.65 -3.45
N LEU A 59 -5.27 -7.95 -3.52
CA LEU A 59 -4.25 -8.19 -4.53
C LEU A 59 -3.53 -9.52 -4.29
N GLU A 60 -3.19 -9.86 -3.04
CA GLU A 60 -2.56 -11.13 -2.68
C GLU A 60 -3.39 -12.35 -3.14
N LYS A 61 -4.72 -12.25 -3.10
CA LYS A 61 -5.63 -13.31 -3.56
C LYS A 61 -5.61 -13.50 -5.08
N LYS A 62 -5.06 -12.57 -5.85
CA LYS A 62 -4.96 -12.68 -7.31
C LYS A 62 -3.68 -13.41 -7.69
N THR A 63 -3.80 -14.45 -8.51
CA THR A 63 -2.64 -15.22 -9.00
C THR A 63 -1.89 -14.55 -10.15
N THR A 64 -2.44 -13.49 -10.74
CA THR A 64 -1.88 -12.84 -11.94
C THR A 64 -0.78 -11.82 -11.64
N ILE A 65 -0.61 -11.42 -10.37
CA ILE A 65 0.46 -10.50 -9.94
C ILE A 65 1.36 -11.27 -8.97
N PRO A 66 2.46 -11.87 -9.47
CA PRO A 66 3.25 -12.82 -8.69
C PRO A 66 4.14 -12.16 -7.62
N SER A 67 4.35 -10.84 -7.68
CA SER A 67 5.21 -10.13 -6.74
C SER A 67 4.62 -8.79 -6.32
N MET A 68 4.51 -8.58 -5.01
CA MET A 68 4.15 -7.29 -4.42
C MET A 68 5.26 -6.80 -3.49
N VAL A 69 5.67 -5.54 -3.68
CA VAL A 69 6.74 -4.92 -2.90
C VAL A 69 6.31 -3.57 -2.35
N MET A 70 6.61 -3.36 -1.08
CA MET A 70 6.40 -2.13 -0.36
C MET A 70 7.71 -1.43 -0.07
N GLN A 71 7.89 -0.22 -0.61
CA GLN A 71 9.03 0.62 -0.30
C GLN A 71 8.67 1.55 0.86
N THR A 72 9.29 1.35 2.01
CA THR A 72 9.00 2.03 3.27
C THR A 72 10.24 2.70 3.84
N SER A 73 10.06 3.63 4.78
CA SER A 73 11.14 4.35 5.46
C SER A 73 11.15 4.04 6.95
N LYS A 74 12.29 3.60 7.51
CA LYS A 74 12.44 3.36 8.95
C LYS A 74 12.32 4.64 9.79
N LYS A 75 12.51 5.81 9.16
CA LYS A 75 12.41 7.13 9.77
C LYS A 75 10.96 7.53 10.10
N ILE A 76 9.97 6.91 9.44
CA ILE A 76 8.56 7.25 9.62
C ILE A 76 7.88 6.16 10.47
N ILE A 77 7.55 6.50 11.71
CA ILE A 77 7.08 5.53 12.74
C ILE A 77 5.87 4.72 12.28
N TRP A 78 4.87 5.37 11.65
CA TRP A 78 3.67 4.67 11.22
C TRP A 78 3.98 3.65 10.11
N GLN A 79 4.94 3.94 9.23
CA GLN A 79 5.35 3.00 8.17
C GLN A 79 6.03 1.77 8.76
N LYS A 80 6.90 1.96 9.76
CA LYS A 80 7.54 0.85 10.47
C LYS A 80 6.52 -0.04 11.18
N LYS A 81 5.59 0.56 11.95
CA LYS A 81 4.53 -0.18 12.64
C LYS A 81 3.64 -0.93 11.66
N TRP A 82 3.22 -0.24 10.61
CA TRP A 82 2.34 -0.80 9.59
C TRP A 82 3.00 -1.95 8.84
N ALA A 83 4.26 -1.81 8.42
CA ALA A 83 5.01 -2.86 7.75
C ALA A 83 5.17 -4.12 8.60
N ASN A 84 5.55 -3.98 9.88
CA ASN A 84 5.67 -5.13 10.78
C ASN A 84 4.34 -5.87 10.94
N ASN A 85 3.23 -5.13 11.10
CA ASN A 85 1.90 -5.73 11.24
C ASN A 85 1.45 -6.40 9.94
N PHE A 86 1.69 -5.77 8.78
CA PHE A 86 1.29 -6.31 7.49
C PHE A 86 2.11 -7.51 7.07
N GLN A 87 3.40 -7.56 7.40
CA GLN A 87 4.22 -8.72 7.12
C GLN A 87 3.73 -9.98 7.87
N LEU A 88 3.15 -9.81 9.07
CA LEU A 88 2.53 -10.92 9.80
C LEU A 88 1.22 -11.40 9.15
N LEU A 89 0.45 -10.49 8.54
CA LEU A 89 -0.84 -10.80 7.95
C LEU A 89 -0.75 -11.25 6.48
N VAL A 90 0.26 -10.78 5.76
CA VAL A 90 0.51 -11.01 4.33
C VAL A 90 2.00 -11.36 4.17
N PRO A 91 2.42 -12.60 4.50
CA PRO A 91 3.84 -12.97 4.51
C PRO A 91 4.52 -12.90 3.13
N THR A 92 3.71 -12.95 2.07
CA THR A 92 4.16 -12.84 0.67
C THR A 92 4.56 -11.41 0.29
N LEU A 93 4.16 -10.40 1.08
CA LEU A 93 4.48 -9.00 0.85
C LEU A 93 5.92 -8.69 1.23
N GLN A 94 6.71 -8.28 0.25
CA GLN A 94 8.11 -7.93 0.47
C GLN A 94 8.24 -6.46 0.88
N PHE A 95 9.17 -6.18 1.80
CA PHE A 95 9.46 -4.84 2.28
C PHE A 95 10.88 -4.42 1.91
N GLU A 96 11.00 -3.27 1.26
CA GLU A 96 12.26 -2.62 0.95
C GLU A 96 12.40 -1.35 1.79
N TRP A 97 13.30 -1.39 2.76
CA TRP A 97 13.53 -0.29 3.68
C TRP A 97 14.53 0.73 3.12
N GLU A 98 14.24 2.01 3.34
CA GLU A 98 15.23 3.10 3.33
C GLU A 98 15.93 3.24 4.69
#